data_AF-A0A3D3SBF3-F1
#
_entry.id   AF-A0A3D3SBF3-F1
#
_cell.length_a   1.000
_cell.length_b   1.000
_cell.length_c   1.000
_cell.angle_alpha   90.00
_cell.angle_beta   90.00
_cell.angle_gamma   90.00
#
_symmetry.space_group_name_H-M   'P 1'
#
loop_
_entity.id
_entity.type
_entity.pdbx_description
1 polymer ?
#
loop_
_entity_poly.entity_id
_entity_poly.type
_entity_poly.pdbx_seq_one_letter_code
_entity_poly.pdbx_strand_id
1 'polypeptide(L)'
;KHVELLIRLVPGGIATTWVHKQLKVGDKVELVGAFGEFRVHDTPASMICVAGGSGMAPFKSMLHHMKETNAFPEKEIWYFFGARTTKDMFYLDEMAALAADWPRFHFVPALSEPKPEEKWSGEVGLITDVLDRYLNGKVDRAKGLEGYLCGSPGMINACINVMKKNQMTEDKIYFDKFS
;
A
#
# COMPACT_ATOMS: atom_id res chain seq x y z
N LYS A 1 -13.25 -4.87 19.81
CA LYS A 1 -13.19 -4.93 18.33
C LYS A 1 -13.62 -3.57 17.81
N HIS A 2 -12.81 -2.93 16.97
CA HIS A 2 -13.14 -1.66 16.32
C HIS A 2 -12.84 -1.78 14.82
N VAL A 3 -13.43 -0.91 14.01
CA VAL A 3 -13.14 -0.79 12.57
C VAL A 3 -12.33 0.50 12.39
N GLU A 4 -11.22 0.42 11.67
CA GLU A 4 -10.40 1.57 11.31
C GLU A 4 -10.53 1.82 9.80
N LEU A 5 -10.75 3.08 9.42
CA LEU A 5 -10.93 3.49 8.03
C LEU A 5 -9.99 4.67 7.72
N LEU A 6 -9.30 4.62 6.58
CA LEU A 6 -8.53 5.74 6.07
C LEU A 6 -9.33 6.41 4.95
N ILE A 7 -9.95 7.55 5.26
CA ILE A 7 -10.88 8.22 4.34
C ILE A 7 -10.22 9.48 3.81
N ARG A 8 -9.80 9.46 2.54
CA ARG A 8 -9.32 10.67 1.85
C ARG A 8 -10.47 11.63 1.57
N LEU A 9 -10.28 12.92 1.84
CA LEU A 9 -11.23 13.94 1.42
C LEU A 9 -11.22 14.11 -0.10
N VAL A 10 -12.35 13.87 -0.74
CA VAL A 10 -12.63 14.28 -2.13
C VAL A 10 -13.45 15.57 -2.08
N PRO A 11 -12.92 16.72 -2.58
CA PRO A 11 -13.66 17.97 -2.60
C PRO A 11 -15.01 17.83 -3.31
N GLY A 12 -16.10 18.22 -2.65
CA GLY A 12 -17.47 18.08 -3.17
C GLY A 12 -18.07 16.67 -3.06
N GLY A 13 -17.30 15.65 -2.63
CA GLY A 13 -17.81 14.30 -2.44
C GLY A 13 -18.74 14.22 -1.23
N ILE A 14 -19.93 13.63 -1.40
CA ILE A 14 -20.98 13.57 -0.36
C ILE A 14 -20.46 12.91 0.93
N ALA A 15 -19.99 11.66 0.82
CA ALA A 15 -19.55 10.87 1.97
C ALA A 15 -18.28 11.43 2.62
N THR A 16 -17.24 11.68 1.84
CA THR A 16 -15.95 12.15 2.39
C THR A 16 -16.07 13.55 2.99
N THR A 17 -16.91 14.42 2.44
CA THR A 17 -17.16 15.74 3.03
C THR A 17 -17.90 15.62 4.35
N TRP A 18 -18.92 14.76 4.44
CA TRP A 18 -19.62 14.49 5.70
C TRP A 18 -18.67 13.94 6.77
N VAL A 19 -17.84 12.94 6.45
CA VAL A 19 -16.83 12.39 7.37
C VAL A 19 -15.89 13.48 7.90
N HIS A 20 -15.39 14.35 7.02
CA HIS A 20 -14.37 15.33 7.39
C HIS A 20 -14.92 16.61 8.02
N LYS A 21 -16.20 16.93 7.80
CA LYS A 21 -16.78 18.23 8.21
C LYS A 21 -17.89 18.11 9.25
N GLN A 22 -18.57 16.97 9.33
CA GLN A 22 -19.80 16.82 10.11
C GLN A 22 -19.72 15.70 11.15
N LEU A 23 -19.10 14.55 10.82
CA LEU A 23 -19.00 13.40 11.72
C LEU A 23 -18.18 13.73 12.98
N LYS A 24 -18.72 13.39 14.15
CA LYS A 24 -18.12 13.65 15.46
C LYS A 24 -18.12 12.40 16.34
N VAL A 25 -17.27 12.42 17.36
CA VAL A 25 -17.26 11.40 18.41
C VAL A 25 -18.63 11.35 19.09
N GLY A 26 -19.21 10.15 19.17
CA GLY A 26 -20.53 9.89 19.73
C GLY A 26 -21.64 9.72 18.68
N ASP A 27 -21.40 10.13 17.43
CA ASP A 27 -22.35 9.89 16.34
C ASP A 27 -22.48 8.39 16.06
N LYS A 28 -23.70 7.96 15.72
CA LYS A 28 -23.96 6.60 15.27
C LYS A 28 -23.76 6.52 13.76
N VAL A 29 -22.96 5.55 13.32
CA VAL A 29 -22.72 5.25 11.91
C VAL A 29 -23.17 3.83 11.65
N GLU A 30 -24.02 3.65 10.65
CA GLU A 30 -24.41 2.33 10.17
C GLU A 30 -23.36 1.84 9.17
N LEU A 31 -22.85 0.62 9.40
CA LEU A 31 -21.87 -0.03 8.55
C LEU A 31 -22.40 -1.40 8.14
N VAL A 32 -22.29 -1.72 6.85
CA VAL A 32 -22.66 -3.02 6.29
C VAL A 32 -21.41 -3.63 5.66
N GLY A 33 -21.14 -4.90 5.96
CA GLY A 33 -19.95 -5.63 5.50
C GLY A 33 -19.88 -7.05 6.07
N ALA A 34 -18.83 -7.82 5.81
CA ALA A 34 -17.64 -7.49 5.01
C ALA A 34 -17.83 -7.78 3.50
N PHE A 35 -17.19 -6.99 2.65
CA PHE A 35 -17.18 -7.15 1.19
C PHE A 35 -15.75 -7.05 0.65
N GLY A 36 -15.51 -7.60 -0.55
CA GLY A 36 -14.26 -7.43 -1.30
C GLY A 36 -13.56 -8.75 -1.59
N GLU A 37 -12.79 -8.76 -2.69
CA GLU A 37 -11.99 -9.92 -3.15
C GLU A 37 -10.48 -9.68 -3.05
N PHE A 38 -10.07 -8.49 -2.60
CA PHE A 38 -8.65 -8.13 -2.48
C PHE A 38 -8.05 -8.77 -1.23
N ARG A 39 -7.38 -9.91 -1.43
CA ARG A 39 -6.82 -10.76 -0.38
C ARG A 39 -5.45 -11.31 -0.79
N VAL A 40 -4.68 -11.76 0.19
CA VAL A 40 -3.41 -12.45 -0.05
C VAL A 40 -3.68 -13.84 -0.63
N HIS A 41 -2.94 -14.21 -1.68
CA HIS A 41 -2.97 -15.55 -2.24
C HIS A 41 -1.96 -16.46 -1.55
N ASP A 42 -2.36 -17.71 -1.29
CA ASP A 42 -1.53 -18.73 -0.64
C ASP A 42 -0.54 -19.35 -1.64
N THR A 43 0.53 -18.62 -1.90
CA THR A 43 1.62 -19.02 -2.79
C THR A 43 2.96 -18.60 -2.18
N PRO A 44 4.08 -19.25 -2.55
CA PRO A 44 5.40 -18.86 -2.08
C PRO A 44 5.96 -17.61 -2.79
N ALA A 45 5.27 -17.07 -3.81
CA ALA A 45 5.72 -15.93 -4.59
C ALA A 45 5.85 -14.66 -3.74
N SER A 46 6.89 -13.87 -4.00
CA SER A 46 7.14 -12.60 -3.31
C SER A 46 6.00 -11.62 -3.58
N MET A 47 5.50 -11.00 -2.51
CA MET A 47 4.38 -10.07 -2.52
C MET A 47 4.87 -8.65 -2.76
N ILE A 48 4.57 -8.08 -3.92
CA ILE A 48 4.95 -6.72 -4.30
C ILE A 48 3.76 -5.79 -4.14
N CYS A 49 3.69 -5.13 -3.00
CA CYS A 49 2.61 -4.22 -2.61
C CYS A 49 2.95 -2.79 -3.04
N VAL A 50 2.04 -2.10 -3.72
CA VAL A 50 2.19 -0.66 -4.02
C VAL A 50 0.94 0.09 -3.61
N ALA A 51 1.13 1.14 -2.80
CA ALA A 51 0.04 2.00 -2.37
C ALA A 51 0.34 3.49 -2.54
N GLY A 52 -0.74 4.27 -2.65
CA GLY A 52 -0.71 5.72 -2.56
C GLY A 52 -1.97 6.27 -1.89
N GLY A 53 -1.81 7.28 -1.03
CA GLY A 53 -2.91 7.86 -0.26
C GLY A 53 -3.63 6.83 0.61
N SER A 54 -4.96 6.87 0.65
CA SER A 54 -5.77 5.94 1.45
C SER A 54 -5.66 4.47 1.05
N GLY A 55 -5.00 4.16 -0.08
CA GLY A 55 -4.70 2.78 -0.49
C GLY A 55 -3.78 2.02 0.49
N MET A 56 -3.19 2.71 1.48
CA MET A 56 -2.50 2.06 2.59
C MET A 56 -3.42 1.21 3.48
N ALA A 57 -4.73 1.52 3.56
CA ALA A 57 -5.66 0.84 4.46
C ALA A 57 -5.70 -0.69 4.31
N PRO A 58 -5.93 -1.25 3.09
CA PRO A 58 -5.96 -2.71 2.93
C PRO A 58 -4.62 -3.35 3.26
N PHE A 59 -3.49 -2.72 2.92
CA PHE A 59 -2.17 -3.26 3.25
C PHE A 59 -1.89 -3.27 4.75
N LYS A 60 -2.22 -2.19 5.46
CA LYS A 60 -2.13 -2.15 6.93
C LYS A 60 -2.90 -3.33 7.53
N SER A 61 -4.14 -3.55 7.09
CA SER A 61 -4.96 -4.67 7.56
C SER A 61 -4.33 -6.04 7.26
N MET A 62 -3.87 -6.26 6.02
CA MET A 62 -3.27 -7.54 5.61
C MET A 62 -1.97 -7.82 6.35
N LEU A 63 -1.07 -6.83 6.43
CA LEU A 63 0.26 -6.98 7.02
C LEU A 63 0.19 -7.27 8.52
N HIS A 64 -0.65 -6.54 9.26
CA HIS A 64 -0.87 -6.80 10.69
C HIS A 64 -1.45 -8.20 10.92
N HIS A 65 -2.49 -8.56 10.16
CA HIS A 65 -3.07 -9.90 10.28
C HIS A 65 -2.05 -11.00 9.98
N MET A 66 -1.26 -10.86 8.92
CA MET A 66 -0.21 -11.81 8.56
C MET A 66 0.86 -11.92 9.65
N LYS A 67 1.27 -10.80 10.26
CA LYS A 67 2.25 -10.80 11.34
C LYS A 67 1.71 -11.44 12.62
N GLU A 68 0.51 -11.07 13.04
CA GLU A 68 -0.13 -11.53 14.28
C GLU A 68 -0.44 -13.03 14.24
N THR A 69 -0.88 -13.55 13.09
CA THR A 69 -1.26 -14.95 12.92
C THR A 69 -0.16 -15.83 12.36
N ASN A 70 0.99 -15.25 12.02
CA ASN A 70 2.09 -15.90 11.30
C ASN A 70 1.62 -16.55 9.97
N ALA A 71 0.68 -15.92 9.27
CA ALA A 71 0.16 -16.42 8.00
C ALA A 71 1.20 -16.29 6.88
N PHE A 72 1.16 -17.25 5.94
CA PHE A 72 2.03 -17.34 4.76
C PHE A 72 3.53 -17.26 5.10
N PRO A 73 4.09 -18.06 6.03
CA PRO A 73 5.42 -17.90 6.65
C PRO A 73 6.63 -17.94 5.68
N GLU A 74 6.43 -18.30 4.41
CA GLU A 74 7.47 -18.31 3.38
C GLU A 74 7.46 -17.13 2.40
N LYS A 75 6.42 -16.28 2.46
CA LYS A 75 6.21 -15.14 1.57
C LYS A 75 7.07 -13.95 1.97
N GLU A 76 7.99 -13.55 1.09
CA GLU A 76 8.70 -12.27 1.17
C GLU A 76 7.76 -11.13 0.76
N ILE A 77 7.84 -9.98 1.43
CA ILE A 77 6.90 -8.87 1.25
C ILE A 77 7.66 -7.57 1.03
N TRP A 78 7.43 -6.92 -0.10
CA TRP A 78 7.93 -5.59 -0.41
C TRP A 78 6.78 -4.62 -0.49
N TYR A 79 6.76 -3.60 0.38
CA TYR A 79 5.71 -2.60 0.41
C TYR A 79 6.21 -1.22 0.05
N PHE A 80 5.81 -0.78 -1.14
CA PHE A 80 6.11 0.52 -1.72
C PHE A 80 4.97 1.50 -1.42
N PHE A 81 5.26 2.57 -0.68
CA PHE A 81 4.26 3.61 -0.38
C PHE A 81 4.69 4.94 -0.98
N GLY A 82 3.95 5.40 -1.99
CA GLY A 82 4.26 6.61 -2.75
C GLY A 82 3.41 7.79 -2.33
N ALA A 83 4.06 8.94 -2.11
CA ALA A 83 3.40 10.21 -1.89
C ALA A 83 4.15 11.37 -2.58
N ARG A 84 3.55 12.55 -2.64
CA ARG A 84 4.20 13.72 -3.27
C ARG A 84 5.22 14.35 -2.33
N THR A 85 4.76 14.65 -1.12
CA THR A 85 5.53 15.34 -0.07
C THR A 85 5.34 14.61 1.26
N THR A 86 6.12 14.96 2.29
CA THR A 86 6.00 14.33 3.62
C THR A 86 4.62 14.51 4.25
N LYS A 87 3.87 15.55 3.85
CA LYS A 87 2.51 15.82 4.38
C LYS A 87 1.49 14.74 4.04
N ASP A 88 1.74 14.00 2.96
CA ASP A 88 0.88 12.92 2.49
C ASP A 88 1.35 11.55 3.02
N MET A 89 2.43 11.52 3.79
CA MET A 89 2.96 10.33 4.45
C MET A 89 2.37 10.19 5.85
N PHE A 90 1.99 8.97 6.20
CA PHE A 90 1.46 8.61 7.51
C PHE A 90 1.78 7.13 7.78
N TYR A 91 1.71 6.72 9.05
CA TYR A 91 2.10 5.39 9.53
C TYR A 91 3.55 4.97 9.18
N LEU A 92 4.45 5.92 8.90
CA LEU A 92 5.85 5.62 8.57
C LEU A 92 6.55 4.90 9.73
N ASP A 93 6.43 5.42 10.95
CA ASP A 93 7.06 4.83 12.13
C ASP A 93 6.48 3.44 12.44
N GLU A 94 5.17 3.26 12.23
CA GLU A 94 4.50 1.98 12.42
C GLU A 94 4.99 0.93 11.43
N MET A 95 5.07 1.27 10.14
CA MET A 95 5.60 0.36 9.11
C MET A 95 7.11 0.11 9.29
N ALA A 96 7.87 1.11 9.74
CA ALA A 96 9.29 0.94 10.05
C ALA A 96 9.51 0.00 11.25
N ALA A 97 8.72 0.14 12.31
CA ALA A 97 8.74 -0.77 13.45
C ALA A 97 8.34 -2.20 13.02
N LEU A 98 7.31 -2.32 12.19
CA LEU A 98 6.90 -3.62 11.65
C LEU A 98 8.03 -4.27 10.83
N ALA A 99 8.77 -3.51 10.02
CA ALA A 99 9.91 -4.00 9.25
C ALA A 99 11.10 -4.40 10.14
N ALA A 100 11.34 -3.68 11.24
CA ALA A 100 12.38 -4.03 12.20
C ALA A 100 12.11 -5.38 12.89
N ASP A 101 10.84 -5.68 13.20
CA ASP A 101 10.43 -6.89 13.92
C ASP A 101 10.01 -8.05 13.00
N TRP A 102 10.01 -7.85 11.68
CA TRP A 102 9.57 -8.85 10.70
C TRP A 102 10.56 -8.95 9.53
N PRO A 103 11.60 -9.81 9.61
CA PRO A 103 12.75 -9.81 8.70
C PRO A 103 12.44 -9.96 7.19
N ARG A 104 11.27 -10.51 6.87
CA ARG A 104 10.78 -10.74 5.50
C ARG A 104 9.89 -9.63 4.95
N PHE A 105 9.66 -8.58 5.74
CA PHE A 105 8.86 -7.42 5.37
C PHE A 105 9.78 -6.21 5.15
N HIS A 106 9.75 -5.70 3.94
CA HIS A 106 10.58 -4.60 3.48
C HIS A 106 9.70 -3.40 3.15
N PHE A 107 9.80 -2.34 3.95
CA PHE A 107 9.03 -1.11 3.73
C PHE A 107 9.86 -0.07 2.95
N VAL A 108 9.32 0.42 1.83
CA VAL A 108 9.99 1.32 0.90
C VAL A 108 9.10 2.55 0.64
N PRO A 109 9.13 3.57 1.53
CA PRO A 109 8.42 4.80 1.31
C PRO A 109 9.16 5.69 0.30
N ALA A 110 8.44 6.35 -0.61
CA ALA A 110 9.02 7.23 -1.62
C ALA A 110 8.27 8.55 -1.81
N LEU A 111 9.03 9.63 -1.98
CA LEU A 111 8.51 10.95 -2.33
C LEU A 111 8.86 11.33 -3.77
N SER A 112 7.85 11.70 -4.55
CA SER A 112 8.06 12.16 -5.92
C SER A 112 8.53 13.61 -6.03
N GLU A 113 8.15 14.46 -5.07
CA GLU A 113 8.43 15.90 -5.05
C GLU A 113 8.86 16.35 -3.64
N PRO A 114 9.92 15.76 -3.04
CA PRO A 114 10.35 16.16 -1.71
C PRO A 114 10.79 17.63 -1.75
N LYS A 115 10.37 18.40 -0.75
CA LYS A 115 10.76 19.81 -0.63
C LYS A 115 12.11 19.94 0.06
N PRO A 116 12.95 20.93 -0.29
CA PRO A 116 14.27 21.11 0.33
C PRO A 116 14.26 21.20 1.86
N GLU A 117 13.19 21.75 2.42
CA GLU A 117 12.98 21.87 3.88
C GLU A 117 12.56 20.56 4.57
N GLU A 118 12.16 19.54 3.81
CA GLU A 118 11.74 18.25 4.34
C GLU A 118 12.97 17.37 4.63
N LYS A 119 13.15 16.97 5.89
CA LYS A 119 14.16 15.97 6.27
C LYS A 119 13.69 14.58 5.84
N TRP A 120 13.92 14.24 4.57
CA TRP A 120 13.54 12.95 4.00
C TRP A 120 14.75 12.04 3.83
N SER A 121 14.68 10.82 4.37
CA SER A 121 15.71 9.79 4.24
C SER A 121 15.25 8.55 3.46
N GLY A 122 14.01 8.56 2.96
CA GLY A 122 13.47 7.48 2.13
C GLY A 122 13.84 7.62 0.66
N GLU A 123 13.17 6.85 -0.20
CA GLU A 123 13.40 6.90 -1.63
C GLU A 123 12.87 8.21 -2.25
N VAL A 124 13.52 8.66 -3.31
CA VAL A 124 13.11 9.84 -4.09
C VAL A 124 12.82 9.45 -5.52
N GLY A 125 11.74 10.00 -6.07
CA GLY A 125 11.26 9.76 -7.43
C GLY A 125 9.82 9.25 -7.45
N LEU A 126 9.28 9.07 -8.66
CA LEU A 126 7.97 8.43 -8.82
C LEU A 126 8.03 7.01 -8.28
N ILE A 127 6.96 6.55 -7.64
CA ILE A 127 6.89 5.20 -7.05
C ILE A 127 7.15 4.11 -8.10
N THR A 128 6.83 4.37 -9.36
CA THR A 128 7.12 3.49 -10.50
C THR A 128 8.61 3.32 -10.77
N ASP A 129 9.40 4.40 -10.63
CA ASP A 129 10.84 4.36 -10.87
C ASP A 129 11.54 3.62 -9.73
N VAL A 130 11.09 3.88 -8.50
CA VAL A 130 11.56 3.15 -7.31
C VAL A 130 11.24 1.67 -7.43
N LEU A 131 9.99 1.34 -7.78
CA LEU A 131 9.54 -0.04 -8.00
C LEU A 131 10.41 -0.75 -9.04
N ASP A 132 10.64 -0.13 -10.21
CA ASP A 132 11.45 -0.72 -11.28
C ASP A 132 12.89 -1.00 -10.83
N ARG A 133 13.52 -0.06 -10.10
CA ARG A 133 14.88 -0.26 -9.55
C ARG A 133 14.94 -1.46 -8.60
N TYR A 134 13.98 -1.56 -7.68
CA TYR A 134 13.96 -2.64 -6.69
C TYR A 134 13.67 -4.00 -7.32
N LEU A 135 12.73 -4.05 -8.28
CA LEU A 135 12.43 -5.27 -9.03
C LEU A 135 13.60 -5.81 -9.85
N ASN A 136 14.55 -4.94 -10.25
CA ASN A 136 15.74 -5.31 -11.02
C ASN A 136 17.00 -5.50 -10.16
N GLY A 137 16.99 -5.11 -8.88
CA GLY A 137 18.22 -5.06 -8.07
C GLY A 137 18.16 -5.66 -6.67
N LYS A 138 16.98 -5.75 -6.04
CA LYS A 138 16.86 -6.17 -4.63
C LYS A 138 15.84 -7.28 -4.40
N VAL A 139 14.76 -7.30 -5.17
CA VAL A 139 13.67 -8.26 -5.00
C VAL A 139 14.10 -9.63 -5.53
N ASP A 140 14.04 -10.65 -4.67
CA ASP A 140 14.21 -12.04 -5.09
C ASP A 140 12.99 -12.52 -5.88
N ARG A 141 13.28 -13.13 -7.03
CA ARG A 141 12.30 -13.63 -8.00
C ARG A 141 12.28 -15.15 -8.09
N ALA A 142 13.12 -15.86 -7.33
CA ALA A 142 13.24 -17.31 -7.42
C ALA A 142 11.92 -18.06 -7.21
N LYS A 143 11.04 -17.52 -6.35
CA LYS A 143 9.71 -18.08 -6.06
C LYS A 143 8.58 -17.49 -6.93
N GLY A 144 8.92 -16.63 -7.90
CA GLY A 144 7.95 -15.82 -8.66
C GLY A 144 7.51 -14.56 -7.90
N LEU A 145 6.72 -13.71 -8.59
CA LEU A 145 6.23 -12.44 -8.07
C LEU A 145 4.72 -12.33 -8.20
N GLU A 146 4.08 -11.69 -7.22
CA GLU A 146 2.68 -11.29 -7.25
C GLU A 146 2.54 -9.81 -6.92
N GLY A 147 1.76 -9.09 -7.71
CA GLY A 147 1.56 -7.65 -7.58
C GLY A 147 0.27 -7.38 -6.84
N TYR A 148 0.31 -6.47 -5.87
CA TYR A 148 -0.85 -6.05 -5.11
C TYR A 148 -0.88 -4.52 -5.11
N LEU A 149 -1.92 -3.92 -5.69
CA LEU A 149 -1.97 -2.47 -5.90
C LEU A 149 -3.22 -1.85 -5.28
N CYS A 150 -3.08 -0.75 -4.55
CA CYS A 150 -4.25 0.00 -4.08
C CYS A 150 -3.96 1.50 -4.04
N GLY A 151 -4.76 2.30 -4.73
CA GLY A 151 -4.55 3.74 -4.81
C GLY A 151 -5.30 4.37 -5.98
N SER A 152 -4.77 5.50 -6.48
CA SER A 152 -5.40 6.19 -7.60
C SER A 152 -5.33 5.35 -8.90
N PRO A 153 -6.33 5.46 -9.79
CA PRO A 153 -6.32 4.76 -11.07
C PRO A 153 -5.03 5.00 -11.89
N GLY A 154 -4.51 6.23 -11.88
CA GLY A 154 -3.28 6.58 -12.58
C GLY A 154 -2.05 5.86 -12.01
N MET A 155 -1.92 5.77 -10.68
CA MET A 155 -0.84 5.03 -10.04
C MET A 155 -0.93 3.54 -10.35
N ILE A 156 -2.11 2.93 -10.20
CA ILE A 156 -2.33 1.51 -10.46
C ILE A 156 -1.91 1.17 -11.90
N ASN A 157 -2.42 1.91 -12.89
CA ASN A 157 -2.10 1.66 -14.29
C ASN A 157 -0.60 1.80 -14.58
N ALA A 158 0.07 2.81 -14.01
CA ALA A 158 1.50 3.01 -14.19
C ALA A 158 2.33 1.88 -13.56
N CYS A 159 1.96 1.41 -12.37
CA CYS A 159 2.60 0.28 -11.70
C CYS A 159 2.39 -1.04 -12.44
N ILE A 160 1.20 -1.29 -13.00
CA ILE A 160 0.94 -2.47 -13.84
C ILE A 160 1.92 -2.51 -15.02
N ASN A 161 2.16 -1.37 -15.68
CA ASN A 161 3.12 -1.31 -16.79
C ASN A 161 4.54 -1.66 -16.35
N VAL A 162 4.97 -1.18 -15.18
CA VAL A 162 6.28 -1.54 -14.60
C VAL A 162 6.34 -3.03 -14.26
N MET A 163 5.31 -3.59 -13.63
CA MET A 163 5.24 -5.01 -13.28
C MET A 163 5.30 -5.91 -14.53
N LYS A 164 4.56 -5.54 -15.59
CA LYS A 164 4.57 -6.27 -16.88
C LYS A 164 5.93 -6.16 -17.59
N LYS A 165 6.54 -4.97 -17.60
CA LYS A 165 7.93 -4.79 -18.09
C LYS A 165 8.90 -5.73 -17.34
N ASN A 166 8.61 -5.98 -16.07
CA ASN A 166 9.34 -6.87 -15.19
C ASN A 166 8.83 -8.33 -15.20
N GLN A 167 8.18 -8.76 -16.29
CA GLN A 167 7.79 -10.16 -16.56
C GLN A 167 6.74 -10.73 -15.59
N MET A 168 5.98 -9.88 -14.90
CA MET A 168 4.79 -10.32 -14.16
C MET A 168 3.62 -10.43 -15.14
N THR A 169 2.93 -11.56 -15.10
CA THR A 169 1.72 -11.80 -15.91
C THR A 169 0.51 -11.13 -15.27
N GLU A 170 -0.50 -10.78 -16.08
CA GLU A 170 -1.68 -10.03 -15.60
C GLU A 170 -2.48 -10.80 -14.54
N ASP A 171 -2.54 -12.13 -14.64
CA ASP A 171 -3.20 -13.01 -13.66
C ASP A 171 -2.50 -13.05 -12.30
N LYS A 172 -1.30 -12.46 -12.19
CA LYS A 172 -0.53 -12.30 -10.95
C LYS A 172 -0.51 -10.87 -10.44
N ILE A 173 -1.30 -9.96 -11.03
CA ILE A 173 -1.41 -8.57 -10.60
C ILE A 173 -2.84 -8.31 -10.11
N TYR A 174 -2.99 -8.22 -8.81
CA TYR A 174 -4.24 -7.95 -8.12
C TYR A 174 -4.30 -6.47 -7.73
N PHE A 175 -5.48 -5.86 -7.81
CA PHE A 175 -5.64 -4.47 -7.43
C PHE A 175 -7.01 -4.18 -6.85
N ASP A 176 -7.04 -3.24 -5.92
CA ASP A 176 -8.25 -2.63 -5.39
C ASP A 176 -8.29 -1.16 -5.84
N LYS A 177 -9.23 -0.87 -6.74
CA LYS A 177 -9.33 0.43 -7.42
C LYS A 177 -10.41 1.27 -6.76
N PHE A 178 -9.99 2.35 -6.12
CA PHE A 178 -10.91 3.36 -5.59
C PHE A 178 -11.28 4.31 -6.73
N SER A 179 -12.49 4.16 -7.28
CA SER A 179 -13.07 5.01 -8.33
C SER A 179 -14.13 5.94 -7.77
#